data_AF-A0AA88WUY4-F1
#
_entry.id   AF-A0AA88WUY4-F1
#
_cell.length_a   1.000
_cell.length_b   1.000
_cell.length_c   1.000
_cell.angle_alpha   90.00
_cell.angle_beta   90.00
_cell.angle_gamma   90.00
#
_symmetry.space_group_name_H-M   'P 1'
#
loop_
_entity.id
_entity.type
_entity.pdbx_description
1 polymer ?
#
loop_
_entity_poly.entity_id
_entity_poly.type
_entity_poly.pdbx_seq_one_letter_code
_entity_poly.pdbx_strand_id
1 'polypeptide(L)'
;MVCCWVEDPKSMANKLHLSRIKDYLWLAEDGMKMQGYNGSQLWDAAFAVQAILATNLTAEYGLMLEKANNFIKVSQVREDSSSNPSSWYRHRSKGGWNFSTLDQGWPVTDSTAEGFKVECKNAIPSKSELGTSRFVSDCARESNLKQKN
;
A
#
# COMPACT_ATOMS: atom_id res chain seq x y z
N MET A 1 3.95 -9.83 -17.92
CA MET A 1 3.43 -9.43 -19.25
C MET A 1 4.26 -10.06 -20.36
N VAL A 2 5.40 -9.48 -20.77
CA VAL A 2 6.15 -9.96 -21.95
C VAL A 2 6.51 -11.45 -21.87
N CYS A 3 7.05 -11.94 -20.75
CA CYS A 3 7.34 -13.37 -20.58
C CYS A 3 6.09 -14.25 -20.79
N CYS A 4 4.97 -13.89 -20.14
CA CYS A 4 3.69 -14.59 -20.26
C CYS A 4 3.10 -14.57 -21.68
N TRP A 5 3.44 -13.55 -22.48
CA TRP A 5 3.09 -13.48 -23.90
C TRP A 5 4.00 -14.36 -24.77
N VAL A 6 5.28 -14.46 -24.44
CA VAL A 6 6.21 -15.40 -25.10
C VAL A 6 5.86 -16.86 -24.78
N GLU A 7 5.37 -17.14 -23.56
CA GLU A 7 4.89 -18.46 -23.12
C GLU A 7 3.58 -18.86 -23.82
N ASP A 8 2.53 -18.05 -23.71
CA ASP A 8 1.28 -18.20 -24.50
C ASP A 8 0.55 -16.85 -24.63
N PRO A 9 0.49 -16.26 -25.84
CA PRO A 9 -0.24 -15.01 -26.11
C PRO A 9 -1.74 -15.06 -25.73
N LYS A 10 -2.36 -16.24 -25.74
CA LYS A 10 -3.79 -16.44 -25.46
C LYS A 10 -4.08 -16.79 -23.99
N SER A 11 -3.05 -16.91 -23.16
CA SER A 11 -3.15 -17.34 -21.77
C SER A 11 -4.01 -16.39 -20.91
N MET A 12 -4.59 -16.93 -19.83
CA MET A 12 -5.28 -16.11 -18.84
C MET A 12 -4.32 -15.13 -18.16
N ALA A 13 -3.07 -15.55 -17.91
CA ALA A 13 -2.03 -14.68 -17.34
C ALA A 13 -1.71 -13.47 -18.24
N ASN A 14 -1.56 -13.68 -19.55
CA ASN A 14 -1.36 -12.56 -20.48
C ASN A 14 -2.58 -11.63 -20.52
N LYS A 15 -3.80 -12.17 -20.60
CA LYS A 15 -5.05 -11.37 -20.56
C LYS A 15 -5.18 -10.51 -19.30
N LEU A 16 -4.82 -11.05 -18.13
CA LEU A 16 -4.82 -10.33 -16.85
C LEU A 16 -3.70 -9.27 -16.75
N HIS A 17 -2.58 -9.44 -17.46
CA HIS A 17 -1.58 -8.39 -17.60
C HIS A 17 -2.05 -7.25 -18.51
N LEU A 18 -2.67 -7.58 -19.66
CA LEU A 18 -3.11 -6.59 -20.63
C LEU A 18 -4.20 -5.65 -20.06
N SER A 19 -5.11 -6.15 -19.22
CA SER A 19 -6.11 -5.30 -18.55
C SER A 19 -5.48 -4.29 -17.58
N ARG A 20 -4.38 -4.67 -16.91
CA ARG A 20 -3.66 -3.87 -15.90
C ARG A 20 -2.67 -2.84 -16.46
N ILE A 21 -2.52 -2.73 -17.78
CA ILE A 21 -1.70 -1.66 -18.39
C ILE A 21 -2.25 -0.27 -18.01
N LYS A 22 -3.58 -0.14 -17.94
CA LYS A 22 -4.26 1.14 -17.67
C LYS A 22 -3.98 1.66 -16.26
N ASP A 23 -3.77 0.77 -15.29
CA ASP A 23 -3.43 1.10 -13.90
C ASP A 23 -2.11 1.91 -13.78
N TYR A 24 -1.27 1.90 -14.81
CA TYR A 24 -0.01 2.65 -14.90
C TYR A 24 -0.05 3.84 -15.87
N LEU A 25 -1.14 4.08 -16.60
CA LEU A 25 -1.25 5.17 -17.57
C LEU A 25 -1.98 6.36 -16.98
N TRP A 26 -1.32 7.52 -16.96
CA TRP A 26 -1.87 8.79 -16.48
C TRP A 26 -1.93 9.81 -17.61
N LEU A 27 -2.98 10.63 -17.64
CA LEU A 27 -3.13 11.74 -18.59
C LEU A 27 -2.82 13.05 -17.87
N ALA A 28 -1.68 13.66 -18.22
CA ALA A 28 -1.26 14.98 -17.76
C ALA A 28 -1.58 16.06 -18.82
N GLU A 29 -1.34 17.32 -18.45
CA GLU A 29 -1.49 18.50 -19.33
C GLU A 29 -0.63 18.43 -20.61
N ASP A 30 0.52 17.76 -20.55
CA ASP A 30 1.43 17.51 -21.67
C ASP A 30 1.27 16.10 -22.29
N GLY A 31 0.19 15.40 -21.98
CA GLY A 31 -0.21 14.14 -22.62
C GLY A 31 -0.13 12.90 -21.74
N MET A 32 -0.20 11.72 -22.36
CA MET A 32 -0.25 10.45 -21.65
C MET A 32 1.16 9.96 -21.26
N LYS A 33 1.34 9.63 -19.99
CA LYS A 33 2.59 9.16 -19.38
C LYS A 33 2.40 7.82 -18.68
N MET A 34 3.50 7.07 -18.52
CA MET A 34 3.53 5.90 -17.66
C MET A 34 4.06 6.27 -16.28
N GLN A 35 3.31 5.93 -15.24
CA GLN A 35 3.64 6.17 -13.84
C GLN A 35 4.68 5.16 -13.33
N GLY A 36 5.53 5.54 -12.37
CA GLY A 36 6.55 4.64 -11.79
C GLY A 36 5.97 3.52 -10.89
N TYR A 37 4.78 3.75 -10.35
CA TYR A 37 3.92 2.78 -9.66
C TYR A 37 2.50 2.92 -10.22
N ASN A 38 1.56 2.05 -9.84
CA ASN A 38 0.14 2.20 -10.20
C ASN A 38 -0.58 3.34 -9.42
N GLY A 39 0.12 4.46 -9.21
CA GLY A 39 -0.23 5.59 -8.35
C GLY A 39 0.51 5.62 -7.00
N SER A 40 0.13 6.59 -6.18
CA SER A 40 0.66 6.91 -4.84
C SER A 40 -0.49 7.07 -3.82
N GLN A 41 -1.64 6.44 -4.09
CA GLN A 41 -2.93 6.82 -3.52
C GLN A 41 -2.97 6.72 -1.98
N LEU A 42 -2.37 5.68 -1.40
CA LEU A 42 -2.29 5.60 0.07
C LEU A 42 -1.29 6.61 0.64
N TRP A 43 -0.10 6.71 0.06
CA TRP A 43 0.96 7.62 0.53
C TRP A 43 0.47 9.07 0.64
N ASP A 44 -0.16 9.55 -0.44
CA ASP A 44 -0.70 10.91 -0.52
C ASP A 44 -1.88 11.09 0.44
N ALA A 45 -2.79 10.12 0.54
CA ALA A 45 -3.92 10.17 1.47
C ALA A 45 -3.47 10.17 2.95
N ALA A 46 -2.46 9.36 3.28
CA ALA A 46 -1.93 9.25 4.63
C ALA A 46 -1.25 10.56 5.09
N PHE A 47 -0.49 11.23 4.20
CA PHE A 47 0.06 12.54 4.52
C PHE A 47 -0.99 13.66 4.49
N ALA A 48 -1.94 13.66 3.56
CA ALA A 48 -3.01 14.67 3.50
C ALA A 48 -3.87 14.67 4.78
N VAL A 49 -4.25 13.49 5.28
CA VAL A 49 -4.97 13.37 6.57
C VAL A 49 -4.12 13.92 7.71
N GLN A 50 -2.83 13.58 7.79
CA GLN A 50 -1.95 14.07 8.85
C GLN A 50 -1.76 15.59 8.83
N ALA A 51 -1.61 16.18 7.64
CA ALA A 51 -1.48 17.63 7.48
C ALA A 51 -2.72 18.34 8.01
N ILE A 52 -3.93 17.86 7.64
CA ILE A 52 -5.20 18.44 8.09
C ILE A 52 -5.44 18.21 9.59
N LEU A 53 -5.02 17.08 10.15
CA LEU A 53 -5.03 16.87 11.61
C LEU A 53 -4.08 17.84 12.35
N ALA A 54 -3.03 18.35 11.69
CA ALA A 54 -2.08 19.29 12.27
C ALA A 54 -2.52 20.77 12.18
N THR A 55 -3.50 21.12 11.33
CA THR A 55 -4.01 22.52 11.24
C THR A 55 -5.06 22.86 12.29
N ASN A 56 -5.57 21.87 13.04
CA ASN A 56 -6.75 21.97 13.91
C ASN A 56 -8.08 22.26 13.19
N LEU A 57 -8.13 22.24 11.85
CA LEU A 57 -9.36 22.47 11.06
C LEU A 57 -10.24 21.20 10.93
N THR A 58 -10.14 20.26 11.86
CA THR A 58 -10.77 18.93 11.74
C THR A 58 -12.30 18.98 11.68
N ALA A 59 -12.92 19.99 12.30
CA ALA A 59 -14.35 20.25 12.24
C ALA A 59 -14.84 20.65 10.83
N GLU A 60 -14.01 21.31 10.03
CA GLU A 60 -14.31 21.72 8.66
C GLU A 60 -14.25 20.52 7.69
N TYR A 61 -13.30 19.62 7.91
CA TYR A 61 -12.99 18.50 7.01
C TYR A 61 -13.56 17.14 7.44
N GLY A 62 -14.44 17.08 8.45
CA GLY A 62 -14.89 15.84 9.09
C GLY A 62 -15.34 14.73 8.13
N LEU A 63 -16.24 15.03 7.17
CA LEU A 63 -16.73 14.05 6.18
C LEU A 63 -15.66 13.59 5.18
N MET A 64 -14.64 14.42 4.92
CA MET A 64 -13.50 14.04 4.08
C MET A 64 -12.55 13.13 4.88
N LEU A 65 -12.25 13.51 6.13
CA LEU A 65 -11.43 12.72 7.05
C LEU A 65 -12.05 11.33 7.30
N GLU A 66 -13.37 11.22 7.47
CA GLU A 66 -14.07 9.93 7.58
C GLU A 66 -13.82 9.03 6.36
N LYS A 67 -14.00 9.58 5.15
CA LYS A 67 -13.78 8.85 3.89
C LYS A 67 -12.31 8.44 3.70
N ALA A 68 -11.37 9.32 4.02
CA ALA A 68 -9.95 9.05 3.93
C ALA A 68 -9.50 7.98 4.95
N ASN A 69 -10.03 8.01 6.18
CA ASN A 69 -9.80 6.97 7.17
C ASN A 69 -10.37 5.62 6.73
N ASN A 70 -11.57 5.59 6.16
CA ASN A 70 -12.13 4.36 5.61
C ASN A 70 -11.29 3.83 4.44
N PHE A 71 -10.83 4.69 3.53
CA PHE A 71 -9.93 4.33 2.45
C PHE A 71 -8.63 3.69 2.97
N ILE A 72 -7.93 4.34 3.89
CA ILE A 72 -6.72 3.80 4.51
C ILE A 72 -7.01 2.45 5.19
N LYS A 73 -8.11 2.33 5.94
CA LYS A 73 -8.51 1.09 6.63
C LYS A 73 -8.86 -0.06 5.69
N VAL A 74 -9.45 0.18 4.52
CA VAL A 74 -9.69 -0.88 3.53
C VAL A 74 -8.44 -1.24 2.72
N SER A 75 -7.45 -0.34 2.62
CA SER A 75 -6.18 -0.57 1.92
C SER A 75 -5.12 -1.36 2.73
N GLN A 76 -5.39 -1.71 3.99
CA GLN A 76 -4.51 -2.59 4.78
C GLN A 76 -4.45 -4.00 4.17
N VAL A 77 -3.24 -4.56 4.04
CA VAL A 77 -3.04 -5.94 3.57
C VAL A 77 -3.47 -6.93 4.65
N ARG A 78 -4.59 -7.63 4.44
CA ARG A 78 -5.23 -8.51 5.45
C ARG A 78 -4.64 -9.91 5.52
N GLU A 79 -3.97 -10.35 4.46
CA GLU A 79 -3.49 -11.72 4.26
C GLU A 79 -2.09 -11.71 3.63
N ASP A 80 -1.35 -12.79 3.83
CA ASP A 80 -0.06 -12.99 3.16
C ASP A 80 -0.29 -13.54 1.75
N SER A 81 0.65 -13.27 0.83
CA SER A 81 0.62 -13.86 -0.51
C SER A 81 0.53 -15.39 -0.43
N SER A 82 -0.31 -16.01 -1.27
CA SER A 82 -0.46 -17.47 -1.30
C SER A 82 0.86 -18.19 -1.62
N SER A 83 1.00 -19.43 -1.13
CA SER A 83 2.26 -20.18 -0.95
C SER A 83 3.17 -19.59 0.16
N ASN A 84 4.37 -20.15 0.33
CA ASN A 84 5.33 -19.69 1.35
C ASN A 84 6.03 -18.41 0.84
N PRO A 85 5.91 -17.24 1.50
CA PRO A 85 6.55 -16.01 1.02
C PRO A 85 8.07 -16.16 0.83
N SER A 86 8.72 -16.97 1.67
CA SER A 86 10.16 -17.22 1.62
C SER A 86 10.65 -17.91 0.34
N SER A 87 9.83 -18.73 -0.33
CA SER A 87 10.24 -19.39 -1.60
C SER A 87 10.32 -18.42 -2.78
N TRP A 88 9.76 -17.21 -2.63
CA TRP A 88 9.77 -16.14 -3.63
C TRP A 88 10.54 -14.90 -3.13
N TYR A 89 11.35 -15.05 -2.08
CA TYR A 89 12.10 -13.98 -1.41
C TYR A 89 11.23 -12.80 -0.93
N ARG A 90 9.98 -13.09 -0.54
CA ARG A 90 9.00 -12.10 -0.05
C ARG A 90 9.01 -12.01 1.47
N HIS A 91 9.06 -10.80 2.00
CA HIS A 91 8.73 -10.52 3.40
C HIS A 91 7.23 -10.78 3.65
N ARG A 92 6.83 -11.04 4.91
CA ARG A 92 5.41 -11.09 5.32
C ARG A 92 4.71 -9.80 4.88
N SER A 93 3.51 -9.89 4.31
CA SER A 93 2.73 -8.72 3.88
C SER A 93 1.54 -8.40 4.80
N LYS A 94 1.01 -9.40 5.52
CA LYS A 94 -0.14 -9.23 6.43
C LYS A 94 0.12 -8.19 7.53
N GLY A 95 -0.80 -7.24 7.66
CA GLY A 95 -0.76 -6.11 8.60
C GLY A 95 -0.08 -4.86 8.04
N GLY A 96 0.64 -4.96 6.93
CA GLY A 96 1.31 -3.83 6.27
C GLY A 96 0.39 -3.02 5.35
N TRP A 97 0.91 -1.88 4.92
CA TRP A 97 0.32 -1.03 3.88
C TRP A 97 1.29 -0.80 2.71
N ASN A 98 0.73 -0.86 1.51
CA ASN A 98 1.36 -0.54 0.21
C ASN A 98 1.49 0.97 0.00
N PHE A 99 2.30 1.37 -0.98
CA PHE A 99 2.45 2.77 -1.40
C PHE A 99 1.21 3.30 -2.16
N SER A 100 0.54 2.40 -2.91
CA SER A 100 -0.46 2.73 -3.92
C SER A 100 -1.86 2.20 -3.59
N THR A 101 -2.16 0.95 -3.95
CA THR A 101 -3.47 0.30 -3.76
C THR A 101 -3.33 -1.13 -3.22
N LEU A 102 -4.40 -1.65 -2.58
CA LEU A 102 -4.43 -3.01 -2.03
C LEU A 102 -4.04 -4.08 -3.07
N ASP A 103 -4.52 -3.95 -4.31
CA ASP A 103 -4.23 -4.84 -5.44
C ASP A 103 -2.74 -4.98 -5.76
N GLN A 104 -1.93 -3.97 -5.46
CA GLN A 104 -0.48 -4.00 -5.67
C GLN A 104 0.23 -4.90 -4.64
N GLY A 105 -0.37 -5.08 -3.46
CA GLY A 105 -0.06 -6.16 -2.51
C GLY A 105 1.33 -6.15 -1.86
N TRP A 106 2.17 -5.14 -2.13
CA TRP A 106 3.55 -5.06 -1.64
C TRP A 106 3.70 -3.90 -0.63
N PRO A 107 3.53 -4.20 0.68
CA PRO A 107 3.66 -3.20 1.71
C PRO A 107 5.10 -2.70 1.87
N VAL A 108 5.22 -1.42 2.21
CA VAL A 108 6.50 -0.73 2.44
C VAL A 108 6.52 -0.24 3.88
N THR A 109 7.68 -0.26 4.53
CA THR A 109 7.78 -0.02 5.99
C THR A 109 7.38 1.39 6.39
N ASP A 110 7.70 2.39 5.56
CA ASP A 110 7.27 3.78 5.72
C ASP A 110 5.75 3.95 5.51
N SER A 111 5.21 3.41 4.41
CA SER A 111 3.80 3.45 4.06
C SER A 111 2.93 2.77 5.13
N THR A 112 3.49 1.71 5.75
CA THR A 112 2.91 1.04 6.92
C THR A 112 2.96 1.92 8.17
N ALA A 113 4.07 2.60 8.46
CA ALA A 113 4.16 3.51 9.60
C ALA A 113 3.20 4.70 9.46
N GLU A 114 3.11 5.30 8.27
CA GLU A 114 2.24 6.44 8.00
C GLU A 114 0.75 6.07 8.01
N GLY A 115 0.37 4.95 7.38
CA GLY A 115 -1.01 4.43 7.44
C GLY A 115 -1.45 4.08 8.87
N PHE A 116 -0.58 3.43 9.64
CA PHE A 116 -0.83 3.10 11.05
C PHE A 116 -1.01 4.35 11.92
N LYS A 117 -0.14 5.34 11.72
CA LYS A 117 -0.16 6.62 12.46
C LYS A 117 -1.40 7.46 12.14
N VAL A 118 -2.07 7.21 11.02
CA VAL A 118 -3.42 7.75 10.74
C VAL A 118 -4.51 6.93 11.43
N GLU A 119 -4.46 5.59 11.36
CA GLU A 119 -5.43 4.71 12.04
C GLU A 119 -5.49 5.02 13.55
N CYS A 120 -4.35 5.06 14.24
CA CYS A 120 -4.28 5.34 15.67
C CYS A 120 -4.68 6.76 16.08
N LYS A 121 -4.63 7.75 15.17
CA LYS A 121 -5.07 9.13 15.46
C LYS A 121 -6.57 9.32 15.38
N ASN A 122 -7.27 8.46 14.63
CA ASN A 122 -8.67 8.66 14.28
C ASN A 122 -9.60 7.54 14.78
N ALA A 123 -9.08 6.52 15.46
CA ALA A 123 -9.85 5.38 15.95
C ALA A 123 -9.75 5.19 17.48
N ILE A 124 -10.89 4.84 18.08
CA ILE A 124 -10.94 4.11 19.36
C ILE A 124 -10.29 2.73 19.10
N PRO A 125 -9.40 2.22 19.98
CA PRO A 125 -8.45 1.16 19.64
C PRO A 125 -9.10 -0.12 19.07
N SER A 126 -8.43 -0.66 18.05
CA SER A 126 -8.96 -1.66 17.12
C SER A 126 -8.03 -2.86 17.02
N LYS A 127 -8.60 -4.06 16.84
CA LYS A 127 -7.85 -5.33 16.77
C LYS A 127 -6.89 -5.44 15.57
N SER A 128 -6.88 -4.47 14.65
CA SER A 128 -5.91 -4.32 13.55
C SER A 128 -4.47 -4.08 14.05
N GLU A 129 -4.30 -3.39 15.17
CA GLU A 129 -3.01 -2.87 15.68
C GLU A 129 -1.95 -3.96 15.88
N LEU A 130 -2.35 -5.18 16.25
CA LEU A 130 -1.47 -6.32 16.53
C LEU A 130 -0.81 -6.90 15.27
N GLY A 131 -1.40 -6.71 14.08
CA GLY A 131 -0.78 -7.11 12.82
C GLY A 131 0.30 -6.12 12.40
N THR A 132 -0.05 -4.83 12.45
CA THR A 132 0.77 -3.71 11.99
C THR A 132 2.05 -3.54 12.82
N SER A 133 1.91 -3.50 14.14
CA SER A 133 3.03 -3.36 15.07
C SER A 133 4.06 -4.48 14.91
N ARG A 134 3.59 -5.71 14.63
CA ARG A 134 4.46 -6.86 14.33
C ARG A 134 5.17 -6.72 12.99
N PHE A 135 4.49 -6.29 11.93
CA PHE A 135 5.11 -6.04 10.62
C PHE A 135 6.27 -5.03 10.75
N VAL A 136 6.02 -3.87 11.37
CA VAL A 136 7.03 -2.81 11.53
C VAL A 136 8.20 -3.29 12.41
N SER A 137 7.92 -4.03 13.49
CA SER A 137 8.96 -4.60 14.36
C SER A 137 9.82 -5.66 13.66
N ASP A 138 9.24 -6.51 12.81
CA ASP A 138 9.98 -7.52 12.06
C ASP A 138 10.86 -6.86 10.97
N CYS A 139 10.35 -5.88 10.22
CA CYS A 139 11.17 -5.09 9.28
C CYS A 139 12.35 -4.38 9.98
N ALA A 140 12.11 -3.78 11.15
CA ALA A 140 13.15 -3.09 11.92
C ALA A 140 14.23 -4.03 12.50
N ARG A 141 13.92 -5.32 12.69
CA ARG A 141 14.92 -6.34 13.04
C ARG A 141 15.80 -6.71 11.86
N GLU A 142 15.21 -6.90 10.68
CA GLU A 142 15.97 -7.25 9.47
C GLU A 142 16.98 -6.17 9.04
N SER A 143 16.61 -4.88 9.13
CA SER A 143 17.54 -3.79 8.80
C SER A 143 18.74 -3.75 9.77
N ASN A 144 18.48 -3.90 11.07
CA ASN A 144 19.51 -3.98 12.12
C ASN A 144 20.42 -5.22 12.02
N LEU A 145 19.97 -6.30 11.37
CA LEU A 145 20.81 -7.46 11.05
C LEU A 145 21.67 -7.21 9.80
N LYS A 146 21.10 -6.59 8.76
CA LYS A 146 21.81 -6.26 7.51
C LYS A 146 22.89 -5.17 7.68
N GLN A 147 22.82 -4.35 8.73
CA GLN A 147 23.83 -3.34 9.08
C GLN A 147 25.01 -3.87 9.92
N LYS A 148 25.04 -5.17 10.26
CA LYS A 148 26.08 -5.78 11.12
C LYS A 148 27.02 -6.75 10.39
N ASN A 149 26.83 -6.89 9.07
CA ASN A 149 27.60 -7.73 8.16
C ASN A 149 28.20 -6.88 7.04
#